data_AF-A0A535UHA7-F1
#
_entry.id   AF-A0A535UHA7-F1
#
_cell.length_a   1.000
_cell.length_b   1.000
_cell.length_c   1.000
_cell.angle_alpha   90.00
_cell.angle_beta   90.00
_cell.angle_gamma   90.00
#
_symmetry.space_group_name_H-M   'P 1'
#
loop_
_entity.id
_entity.type
_entity.pdbx_description
1 polymer ?
#
loop_
_entity_poly.entity_id
_entity_poly.type
_entity_poly.pdbx_seq_one_letter_code
_entity_poly.pdbx_strand_id
1 'polypeptide(L)'
;MTSRTPPASLGQGRGGYPRKTSSIVVARRPRFILQNWNTVDQTAHDPPDGRTFRFRQPDDIFQLRVRLIDVSPAIWRRLLVPQDVPLPRLHHILQATMGWTDRHLHVFKVGDVRLGEPDEEYPPGPIDYRGITLNQIVRYKGSTCTYEYDLGDSWEHLIEVEEELPLESVGDALPRCVAGERACPPEDCGGPPGYASLVDALLDPDHPEHRDYRVWAGPRFQPDAFDIERVNRRLARFAPRRRRSPPSVRKRSG
;
A
#
# COMPACT_ATOMS: atom_id res chain seq x y z
N MET A 1 -12.95 19.16 12.90
CA MET A 1 -12.00 18.41 13.76
C MET A 1 -10.63 18.96 13.45
N THR A 2 -10.02 19.69 14.36
CA THR A 2 -8.71 20.33 14.13
C THR A 2 -7.64 19.24 14.07
N SER A 3 -7.02 19.05 12.89
CA SER A 3 -5.77 18.30 12.79
C SER A 3 -4.73 19.06 13.61
N ARG A 4 -4.28 18.48 14.72
CA ARG A 4 -3.06 18.98 15.37
C ARG A 4 -1.93 18.62 14.42
N THR A 5 -1.07 19.57 14.11
CA THR A 5 0.19 19.33 13.38
C THR A 5 1.20 18.73 14.36
N PRO A 6 2.07 17.79 13.95
CA PRO A 6 3.17 17.36 14.81
C PRO A 6 4.01 18.57 15.22
N PRO A 7 4.66 18.54 16.40
CA PRO A 7 5.57 19.61 16.79
C PRO A 7 6.62 19.85 15.70
N ALA A 8 6.89 21.13 15.41
CA ALA A 8 7.90 21.50 14.43
C ALA A 8 9.28 21.12 14.96
N SER A 9 9.99 20.24 14.26
CA SER A 9 11.40 19.93 14.53
C SER A 9 12.25 21.20 14.42
N LEU A 10 12.45 21.88 15.53
CA LEU A 10 13.26 23.10 15.63
C LEU A 10 14.75 22.74 15.80
N GLY A 11 15.55 23.05 14.78
CA GLY A 11 16.88 23.64 14.99
C GLY A 11 18.11 22.73 14.85
N GLN A 12 18.91 23.04 13.83
CA GLN A 12 20.37 22.90 13.91
C GLN A 12 20.90 23.73 15.10
N GLY A 13 21.59 23.10 16.06
CA GLY A 13 22.16 23.81 17.21
C GLY A 13 22.89 22.92 18.22
N ARG A 14 24.21 22.80 18.03
CA ARG A 14 25.27 22.12 18.82
C ARG A 14 25.00 21.86 20.32
N GLY A 15 25.18 20.60 20.72
CA GLY A 15 25.43 20.16 22.11
C GLY A 15 25.61 18.64 22.17
N GLY A 16 26.85 18.17 22.37
CA GLY A 16 27.20 16.76 22.30
C GLY A 16 26.77 15.97 23.53
N TYR A 17 25.86 15.01 23.34
CA TYR A 17 25.67 13.86 24.22
C TYR A 17 26.10 12.58 23.47
N PRO A 18 26.70 11.59 24.15
CA PRO A 18 27.08 10.33 23.53
C PRO A 18 25.81 9.57 23.11
N ARG A 19 25.52 9.58 21.81
CA ARG A 19 24.39 8.87 21.21
C ARG A 19 24.63 7.37 21.32
N LYS A 20 23.75 6.64 22.01
CA LYS A 20 23.49 5.24 21.66
C LYS A 20 22.66 5.26 20.38
N THR A 21 23.34 5.19 19.24
CA THR A 21 22.71 5.18 17.92
C THR A 21 22.04 3.82 17.69
N SER A 22 20.74 3.73 17.93
CA SER A 22 19.89 2.81 17.16
C SER A 22 19.56 3.51 15.85
N SER A 23 20.44 3.39 14.87
CA SER A 23 20.34 4.09 13.59
C SER A 23 19.17 3.52 12.78
N ILE A 24 18.07 4.25 12.68
CA ILE A 24 17.13 4.13 11.56
C ILE A 24 17.88 4.63 10.33
N VAL A 25 18.30 3.70 9.46
CA VAL A 25 19.00 4.02 8.21
C VAL A 25 17.94 4.25 7.13
N VAL A 26 18.03 5.39 6.44
CA VAL A 26 17.32 5.62 5.16
C VAL A 26 17.76 4.53 4.19
N ALA A 27 16.89 3.55 3.94
CA ALA A 27 17.20 2.40 3.11
C ALA A 27 17.42 2.85 1.66
N ARG A 28 18.55 2.46 1.05
CA ARG A 28 18.81 2.79 -0.36
C ARG A 28 17.78 2.13 -1.27
N ARG A 29 17.20 2.92 -2.19
CA ARG A 29 16.32 2.45 -3.27
C ARG A 29 16.98 1.28 -4.01
N PRO A 30 16.32 0.12 -4.15
CA PRO A 30 16.83 -0.93 -5.03
C PRO A 30 16.74 -0.45 -6.49
N ARG A 31 17.86 -0.53 -7.23
CA ARG A 31 17.86 -0.36 -8.68
C ARG A 31 17.30 -1.64 -9.31
N PHE A 32 16.19 -1.54 -10.03
CA PHE A 32 15.70 -2.62 -10.87
C PHE A 32 15.55 -2.16 -12.31
N ILE A 33 15.90 -3.09 -13.21
CA ILE A 33 16.07 -2.90 -14.65
C ILE A 33 14.68 -2.80 -15.29
N LEU A 34 14.43 -1.66 -15.92
CA LEU A 34 13.29 -1.42 -16.79
C LEU A 34 13.47 -2.23 -18.08
N GLN A 35 12.47 -3.02 -18.46
CA GLN A 35 12.28 -3.41 -19.86
C GLN A 35 11.19 -2.52 -20.46
N ASN A 36 11.52 -1.95 -21.61
CA ASN A 36 10.87 -0.83 -22.27
C ASN A 36 9.39 -1.07 -22.58
N TRP A 37 8.55 -0.09 -22.26
CA TRP A 37 7.12 -0.02 -22.58
C TRP A 37 6.81 0.59 -23.98
N ASN A 38 7.82 0.73 -24.85
CA ASN A 38 7.69 1.36 -26.16
C ASN A 38 7.61 0.34 -27.31
N THR A 39 6.71 -0.63 -27.25
CA THR A 39 6.10 -1.23 -28.46
C THR A 39 4.81 -1.93 -28.02
N VAL A 40 3.66 -1.41 -28.43
CA VAL A 40 2.47 -2.27 -28.56
C VAL A 40 2.76 -3.12 -29.79
N ASP A 41 3.55 -4.17 -29.60
CA ASP A 41 3.83 -5.13 -30.65
C ASP A 41 2.64 -6.10 -30.70
N GLN A 42 1.91 -6.06 -31.82
CA GLN A 42 0.87 -7.03 -32.15
C GLN A 42 1.45 -8.39 -32.56
N THR A 43 2.76 -8.60 -32.45
CA THR A 43 3.38 -9.90 -32.58
C THR A 43 3.89 -10.37 -31.21
N ALA A 44 3.03 -11.14 -30.52
CA ALA A 44 3.48 -11.95 -29.40
C ALA A 44 4.53 -12.95 -29.91
N HIS A 45 5.81 -12.62 -29.73
CA HIS A 45 6.88 -13.61 -29.83
C HIS A 45 6.92 -14.40 -28.53
N ASP A 46 6.79 -15.72 -28.65
CA ASP A 46 6.81 -16.67 -27.55
C ASP A 46 8.05 -16.47 -26.66
N PRO A 47 7.91 -16.51 -25.32
CA PRO A 47 9.06 -16.56 -24.44
C PRO A 47 9.80 -17.89 -24.63
N PRO A 48 11.15 -17.88 -24.65
CA PRO A 48 11.98 -19.04 -25.00
C PRO A 48 11.96 -20.20 -23.98
N ASP A 49 11.09 -20.15 -22.97
CA ASP A 49 11.05 -21.06 -21.81
C ASP A 49 9.95 -22.14 -21.93
N GLY A 50 8.99 -22.03 -22.85
CA GLY A 50 7.93 -23.05 -23.00
C GLY A 50 6.85 -23.00 -21.92
N ARG A 51 6.83 -21.95 -21.08
CA ARG A 51 5.64 -21.57 -20.30
C ARG A 51 4.51 -21.21 -21.26
N THR A 52 3.54 -22.11 -21.39
CA THR A 52 2.24 -21.81 -22.01
C THR A 52 1.67 -20.53 -21.40
N PHE A 53 1.38 -19.52 -22.23
CA PHE A 53 0.56 -18.38 -21.81
C PHE A 53 -0.81 -18.91 -21.40
N ARG A 54 -1.00 -19.15 -20.10
CA ARG A 54 -2.35 -19.31 -19.57
C ARG A 54 -3.02 -17.95 -19.68
N PHE A 55 -4.13 -17.89 -20.42
CA PHE A 55 -5.05 -16.78 -20.28
C PHE A 55 -5.49 -16.72 -18.82
N ARG A 56 -4.99 -15.72 -18.11
CA ARG A 56 -5.29 -15.50 -16.71
C ARG A 56 -6.77 -15.27 -16.54
N GLN A 57 -7.38 -16.06 -15.67
CA GLN A 57 -8.81 -15.98 -15.46
C GLN A 57 -9.10 -14.74 -14.60
N PRO A 58 -10.21 -14.02 -14.84
CA PRO A 58 -10.62 -12.89 -13.99
C PRO A 58 -10.62 -13.22 -12.49
N ASP A 59 -10.75 -14.50 -12.15
CA ASP A 59 -10.79 -15.03 -10.80
C ASP A 59 -9.41 -15.30 -10.17
N ASP A 60 -8.28 -15.22 -10.88
CA ASP A 60 -6.97 -15.46 -10.23
C ASP A 60 -6.63 -14.33 -9.24
N ILE A 61 -6.04 -14.73 -8.12
CA ILE A 61 -5.78 -13.86 -6.99
C ILE A 61 -4.29 -13.56 -6.92
N PHE A 62 -3.94 -12.29 -6.76
CA PHE A 62 -2.58 -11.89 -6.41
C PHE A 62 -2.43 -11.84 -4.90
N GLN A 63 -1.39 -12.52 -4.41
CA GLN A 63 -0.80 -12.22 -3.12
C GLN A 63 0.20 -11.08 -3.31
N LEU A 64 -0.16 -9.90 -2.82
CA LEU A 64 0.68 -8.71 -2.86
C LEU A 64 1.44 -8.55 -1.56
N ARG A 65 2.72 -8.19 -1.64
CA ARG A 65 3.44 -7.53 -0.56
C ARG A 65 3.41 -6.02 -0.79
N VAL A 66 2.86 -5.29 0.16
CA VAL A 66 2.85 -3.83 0.18
C VAL A 66 3.76 -3.37 1.32
N ARG A 67 4.82 -2.63 1.02
CA ARG A 67 5.72 -2.09 2.05
C ARG A 67 5.99 -0.61 1.84
N LEU A 68 6.14 0.13 2.92
CA LEU A 68 6.63 1.51 2.85
C LEU A 68 8.11 1.52 2.42
N ILE A 69 8.44 2.47 1.56
CA ILE A 69 9.81 2.80 1.16
C ILE A 69 10.35 3.85 2.17
N ASP A 70 11.67 3.86 2.36
CA ASP A 70 12.38 4.80 3.24
C ASP A 70 11.96 4.79 4.73
N VAL A 71 11.26 3.74 5.17
CA VAL A 71 10.93 3.49 6.59
C VAL A 71 11.63 2.22 7.07
N SER A 72 12.32 2.33 8.20
CA SER A 72 13.01 1.20 8.86
C SER A 72 12.74 1.20 10.37
N PRO A 73 12.45 0.03 10.99
CA PRO A 73 12.31 -1.27 10.33
C PRO A 73 11.02 -1.35 9.49
N ALA A 74 11.00 -2.27 8.52
CA ALA A 74 9.99 -2.27 7.46
C ALA A 74 8.55 -2.38 8.01
N ILE A 75 7.69 -1.46 7.57
CA ILE A 75 6.24 -1.55 7.77
C ILE A 75 5.63 -2.15 6.51
N TRP A 76 4.95 -3.29 6.65
CA TRP A 76 4.46 -4.02 5.48
C TRP A 76 3.18 -4.81 5.76
N ARG A 77 2.47 -5.14 4.68
CA ARG A 77 1.21 -5.88 4.66
C ARG A 77 1.24 -6.87 3.50
N ARG A 78 0.67 -8.04 3.72
CA ARG A 78 0.42 -9.04 2.69
C ARG A 78 -1.06 -9.15 2.43
N LEU A 79 -1.47 -8.88 1.20
CA LEU A 79 -2.85 -8.78 0.78
C LEU A 79 -3.18 -9.83 -0.27
N LEU A 80 -4.35 -10.42 -0.18
CA LEU A 80 -4.97 -11.20 -1.25
C LEU A 80 -6.00 -10.31 -1.94
N VAL A 81 -5.84 -10.10 -3.24
CA VAL A 81 -6.74 -9.29 -4.06
C VAL A 81 -6.99 -9.94 -5.41
N PRO A 82 -8.19 -9.78 -6.02
CA PRO A 82 -8.40 -10.14 -7.41
C PRO A 82 -7.37 -9.45 -8.30
N GLN A 83 -6.76 -10.18 -9.23
CA GLN A 83 -5.75 -9.60 -10.11
C GLN A 83 -6.33 -8.53 -11.04
N ASP A 84 -7.62 -8.61 -11.35
CA ASP A 84 -8.34 -7.67 -12.21
C ASP A 84 -8.93 -6.48 -11.41
N VAL A 85 -8.54 -6.31 -10.14
CA VAL A 85 -9.02 -5.20 -9.31
C VAL A 85 -8.73 -3.86 -10.00
N PRO A 86 -9.74 -2.99 -10.21
CA PRO A 86 -9.51 -1.65 -10.75
C PRO A 86 -8.59 -0.84 -9.84
N LEU A 87 -7.67 -0.04 -10.41
CA LEU A 87 -6.73 0.75 -9.62
C LEU A 87 -7.38 1.73 -8.63
N PRO A 88 -8.52 2.41 -8.96
CA PRO A 88 -9.24 3.21 -7.95
C PRO A 88 -9.74 2.37 -6.77
N ARG A 89 -10.16 1.12 -7.01
CA ARG A 89 -10.58 0.22 -5.94
C ARG A 89 -9.37 -0.25 -5.12
N LEU A 90 -8.25 -0.55 -5.78
CA LEU A 90 -7.00 -0.91 -5.11
C LEU A 90 -6.50 0.22 -4.21
N HIS A 91 -6.57 1.48 -4.65
CA HIS A 91 -6.27 2.64 -3.82
C HIS A 91 -7.01 2.61 -2.48
N HIS A 92 -8.34 2.47 -2.49
CA HIS A 92 -9.11 2.41 -1.24
C HIS A 92 -8.81 1.16 -0.38
N ILE A 93 -8.38 0.05 -1.00
CA ILE A 93 -7.90 -1.15 -0.30
C ILE A 93 -6.59 -0.83 0.43
N LEU A 94 -5.65 -0.15 -0.22
CA LEU A 94 -4.38 0.28 0.37
C LEU A 94 -4.63 1.26 1.52
N GLN A 95 -5.49 2.26 1.33
CA GLN A 95 -5.90 3.20 2.38
C GLN A 95 -6.47 2.49 3.61
N ALA A 96 -7.40 1.55 3.42
CA ALA A 96 -7.95 0.76 4.53
C ALA A 96 -6.92 -0.14 5.21
N THR A 97 -6.00 -0.69 4.43
CA THR A 97 -4.91 -1.54 4.88
C THR A 97 -3.94 -0.78 5.78
N MET A 98 -3.61 0.46 5.40
CA MET A 98 -2.75 1.34 6.20
C MET A 98 -3.51 2.03 7.34
N GLY A 99 -4.84 2.11 7.24
CA GLY A 99 -5.66 2.82 8.21
C GLY A 99 -5.68 4.33 8.01
N TRP A 100 -5.36 4.79 6.80
CA TRP A 100 -5.44 6.17 6.35
C TRP A 100 -6.83 6.54 5.87
N THR A 101 -7.00 7.82 5.59
CA THR A 101 -8.29 8.50 5.49
C THR A 101 -8.59 9.06 4.11
N ASP A 102 -7.71 8.86 3.14
CA ASP A 102 -7.95 9.22 1.74
C ASP A 102 -8.19 10.73 1.54
N ARG A 103 -7.39 11.56 2.23
CA ARG A 103 -7.50 13.03 2.21
C ARG A 103 -6.58 13.74 1.21
N HIS A 104 -5.67 13.01 0.60
CA HIS A 104 -4.57 13.55 -0.18
C HIS A 104 -4.49 12.85 -1.53
N LEU A 105 -3.82 13.49 -2.48
CA LEU A 105 -3.61 12.93 -3.81
C LEU A 105 -2.74 11.68 -3.78
N HIS A 106 -2.93 10.81 -4.77
CA HIS A 106 -2.15 9.59 -4.95
C HIS A 106 -1.87 9.31 -6.43
N VAL A 107 -0.83 8.52 -6.67
CA VAL A 107 -0.51 7.98 -7.99
C VAL A 107 0.05 6.56 -7.88
N PHE A 108 -0.24 5.73 -8.88
CA PHE A 108 0.53 4.51 -9.16
C PHE A 108 1.63 4.83 -10.17
N LYS A 109 2.82 4.26 -10.00
CA LYS A 109 3.98 4.43 -10.88
C LYS A 109 4.45 3.09 -11.43
N VAL A 110 4.67 3.03 -12.74
CA VAL A 110 5.24 1.87 -13.45
C VAL A 110 6.33 2.38 -14.38
N GLY A 111 7.59 2.24 -13.97
CA GLY A 111 8.68 2.97 -14.61
C GLY A 111 8.42 4.48 -14.55
N ASP A 112 8.48 5.14 -15.71
CA ASP A 112 8.22 6.58 -15.83
C ASP A 112 6.73 6.94 -15.97
N VAL A 113 5.85 5.95 -16.07
CA VAL A 113 4.41 6.16 -16.23
C VAL A 113 3.76 6.43 -14.88
N ARG A 114 2.99 7.52 -14.77
CA ARG A 114 2.17 7.88 -13.61
C ARG A 114 0.68 7.69 -13.95
N LEU A 115 -0.03 6.98 -13.09
CA LEU A 115 -1.45 6.65 -13.23
C LEU A 115 -2.20 7.18 -12.00
N GLY A 116 -3.26 7.94 -12.18
CA GLY A 116 -3.98 8.56 -11.07
C GLY A 116 -5.22 9.31 -11.54
N GLU A 117 -5.73 10.18 -10.68
CA GLU A 117 -6.78 11.13 -11.08
C GLU A 117 -6.16 12.24 -11.95
N PRO A 118 -6.73 12.53 -13.13
CA PRO A 118 -6.23 13.60 -13.98
C PRO A 118 -6.21 14.93 -13.24
N ASP A 119 -5.09 15.64 -13.36
CA ASP A 119 -4.96 17.01 -12.87
C ASP A 119 -5.12 17.97 -14.06
N GLU A 120 -6.27 18.66 -14.11
CA GLU A 120 -6.57 19.65 -15.14
C GLU A 120 -5.87 20.99 -14.89
N GLU A 121 -5.43 21.25 -13.65
CA GLU A 121 -4.80 22.51 -13.25
C GLU A 121 -3.29 22.52 -13.57
N TYR A 122 -2.62 21.36 -13.45
CA TYR A 122 -1.16 21.23 -13.66
C TYR A 122 -0.79 20.16 -14.72
N PRO A 123 -0.95 20.46 -16.03
CA PRO A 123 -0.59 19.53 -17.10
C PRO A 123 0.93 19.46 -17.39
N PRO A 124 1.47 18.29 -17.80
CA PRO A 124 0.76 17.02 -17.94
C PRO A 124 0.58 16.32 -16.57
N GLY A 125 -0.67 16.09 -16.18
CA GLY A 125 -1.03 15.28 -15.02
C GLY A 125 -0.81 13.78 -15.27
N PRO A 126 -1.13 12.93 -14.27
CA PRO A 126 -1.06 11.48 -14.46
C PRO A 126 -2.09 10.99 -15.49
N ILE A 127 -1.83 9.83 -16.08
CA ILE A 127 -2.79 9.15 -16.96
C ILE A 127 -3.99 8.68 -16.13
N ASP A 128 -5.20 8.89 -16.66
CA ASP A 128 -6.43 8.45 -16.02
C ASP A 128 -6.46 6.93 -15.80
N TYR A 129 -6.46 6.54 -14.53
CA TYR A 129 -6.46 5.14 -14.09
C TYR A 129 -7.84 4.48 -13.97
N ARG A 130 -8.95 5.19 -14.22
CA ARG A 130 -10.31 4.67 -13.96
C ARG A 130 -10.65 3.39 -14.72
N GLY A 131 -10.09 3.23 -15.92
CA GLY A 131 -10.26 2.04 -16.76
C GLY A 131 -9.14 1.00 -16.63
N ILE A 132 -8.20 1.19 -15.69
CA ILE A 132 -7.00 0.36 -15.57
C ILE A 132 -7.14 -0.61 -14.39
N THR A 133 -6.75 -1.86 -14.61
CA THR A 133 -6.76 -2.93 -13.60
C THR A 133 -5.34 -3.30 -13.16
N LEU A 134 -5.20 -3.91 -11.97
CA LEU A 134 -3.91 -4.26 -11.41
C LEU A 134 -3.08 -5.18 -12.33
N ASN A 135 -3.68 -6.22 -12.91
CA ASN A 135 -3.01 -7.15 -13.82
C ASN A 135 -2.52 -6.51 -15.15
N GLN A 136 -2.95 -5.29 -15.47
CA GLN A 136 -2.42 -4.53 -16.61
C GLN A 136 -1.09 -3.85 -16.28
N ILE A 137 -0.82 -3.55 -14.99
CA ILE A 137 0.39 -2.85 -14.54
C ILE A 137 1.42 -3.76 -13.86
N VAL A 138 0.98 -4.87 -13.25
CA VAL A 138 1.84 -5.92 -12.71
C VAL A 138 1.37 -7.27 -13.23
N ARG A 139 2.28 -8.03 -13.85
CA ARG A 139 1.89 -9.11 -14.77
C ARG A 139 2.28 -10.49 -14.34
N TYR A 140 3.01 -10.72 -13.27
CA TYR A 140 3.35 -12.06 -12.78
C TYR A 140 4.08 -11.95 -11.45
N LYS A 141 4.23 -13.07 -10.75
CA LYS A 141 5.09 -13.18 -9.58
C LYS A 141 6.46 -12.50 -9.79
N GLY A 142 6.81 -11.55 -8.91
CA GLY A 142 8.01 -10.73 -8.98
C GLY A 142 7.84 -9.41 -9.75
N SER A 143 6.70 -9.18 -10.41
CA SER A 143 6.34 -7.87 -10.95
C SER A 143 6.10 -6.88 -9.81
N THR A 144 6.53 -5.63 -10.01
CA THR A 144 6.39 -4.56 -9.02
C THR A 144 5.81 -3.28 -9.63
N CYS A 145 5.10 -2.51 -8.82
CA CYS A 145 4.79 -1.11 -9.08
C CYS A 145 4.91 -0.30 -7.78
N THR A 146 4.94 1.03 -7.90
CA THR A 146 4.92 1.91 -6.72
C THR A 146 3.55 2.56 -6.58
N TYR A 147 3.06 2.71 -5.36
CA TYR A 147 1.91 3.54 -5.02
C TYR A 147 2.38 4.66 -4.09
N GLU A 148 2.23 5.91 -4.52
CA GLU A 148 2.54 7.09 -3.72
C GLU A 148 1.23 7.70 -3.24
N TYR A 149 1.15 7.94 -1.93
CA TYR A 149 0.04 8.63 -1.28
C TYR A 149 0.53 9.87 -0.56
N ASP A 150 -0.28 10.91 -0.56
CA ASP A 150 0.09 12.24 -0.05
C ASP A 150 1.32 12.77 -0.77
N LEU A 151 1.10 13.47 -1.88
CA LEU A 151 2.21 14.02 -2.68
C LEU A 151 2.98 15.14 -1.94
N GLY A 152 2.50 15.60 -0.78
CA GLY A 152 3.25 16.49 0.11
C GLY A 152 4.21 15.73 1.02
N ASP A 153 3.72 14.70 1.71
CA ASP A 153 4.54 13.86 2.62
C ASP A 153 5.31 12.73 1.89
N SER A 154 4.94 12.43 0.65
CA SER A 154 5.52 11.43 -0.26
C SER A 154 5.60 10.02 0.35
N TRP A 155 4.45 9.46 0.75
CA TRP A 155 4.38 8.07 1.21
C TRP A 155 4.45 7.09 0.05
N GLU A 156 5.66 6.69 -0.33
CA GLU A 156 5.88 5.69 -1.38
C GLU A 156 5.77 4.25 -0.84
N HIS A 157 5.01 3.43 -1.55
CA HIS A 157 4.78 2.02 -1.27
C HIS A 157 5.31 1.18 -2.41
N LEU A 158 6.17 0.21 -2.14
CA LEU A 158 6.45 -0.84 -3.12
C LEU A 158 5.35 -1.91 -3.02
N ILE A 159 4.69 -2.16 -4.14
CA ILE A 159 3.74 -3.25 -4.32
C ILE A 159 4.43 -4.31 -5.18
N GLU A 160 4.54 -5.52 -4.65
CA GLU A 160 5.14 -6.68 -5.32
C GLU A 160 4.14 -7.82 -5.37
N VAL A 161 4.02 -8.50 -6.51
CA VAL A 161 3.27 -9.76 -6.61
C VAL A 161 4.16 -10.89 -6.07
N GLU A 162 3.90 -11.39 -4.87
CA GLU A 162 4.67 -12.50 -4.30
C GLU A 162 4.20 -13.85 -4.84
N GLU A 163 2.90 -14.04 -5.04
CA GLU A 163 2.32 -15.30 -5.53
C GLU A 163 1.06 -15.06 -6.37
N GLU A 164 0.76 -16.03 -7.23
CA GLU A 164 -0.49 -16.12 -8.01
C GLU A 164 -1.26 -17.34 -7.52
N LEU A 165 -2.50 -17.14 -7.07
CA LEU A 165 -3.29 -18.15 -6.39
C LEU A 165 -4.62 -18.36 -7.11
N PRO A 166 -5.06 -19.61 -7.33
CA PRO A 166 -6.41 -19.89 -7.81
C PRO A 166 -7.46 -19.42 -6.79
N LEU A 167 -8.61 -18.91 -7.24
CA LEU A 167 -9.69 -18.44 -6.35
C LEU A 167 -10.11 -19.51 -5.36
N GLU A 168 -10.23 -20.77 -5.79
CA GLU A 168 -10.63 -21.90 -4.95
C GLU A 168 -9.66 -22.18 -3.80
N SER A 169 -8.41 -21.71 -3.91
CA SER A 169 -7.40 -21.84 -2.86
C SER A 169 -7.52 -20.76 -1.78
N VAL A 170 -8.31 -19.70 -2.03
CA VAL A 170 -8.49 -18.57 -1.12
C VAL A 170 -9.99 -18.36 -0.86
N GLY A 171 -10.43 -18.57 0.38
CA GLY A 171 -11.87 -18.49 0.71
C GLY A 171 -12.53 -17.14 0.36
N ASP A 172 -13.86 -17.09 0.38
CA ASP A 172 -14.73 -16.03 -0.20
C ASP A 172 -14.52 -14.57 0.28
N ALA A 173 -13.64 -14.30 1.24
CA ALA A 173 -13.54 -13.00 1.91
C ALA A 173 -12.41 -12.12 1.34
N LEU A 174 -12.51 -11.75 0.07
CA LEU A 174 -11.54 -10.85 -0.59
C LEU A 174 -12.06 -9.40 -0.62
N PRO A 175 -11.19 -8.38 -0.53
CA PRO A 175 -9.76 -8.47 -0.28
C PRO A 175 -9.46 -8.83 1.19
N ARG A 176 -8.32 -9.49 1.43
CA ARG A 176 -7.92 -9.94 2.76
C ARG A 176 -6.46 -9.64 3.06
N CYS A 177 -6.17 -9.18 4.26
CA CYS A 177 -4.81 -9.17 4.80
C CYS A 177 -4.52 -10.52 5.49
N VAL A 178 -3.42 -11.16 5.11
CA VAL A 178 -3.01 -12.48 5.62
C VAL A 178 -1.73 -12.44 6.46
N ALA A 179 -0.96 -11.36 6.37
CA ALA A 179 0.19 -11.10 7.23
C ALA A 179 0.57 -9.61 7.21
N GLY A 180 1.40 -9.18 8.14
CA GLY A 180 1.93 -7.83 8.19
C GLY A 180 2.69 -7.58 9.49
N GLU A 181 3.38 -6.46 9.56
CA GLU A 181 4.13 -6.05 10.74
C GLU A 181 4.10 -4.54 10.91
N ARG A 182 4.18 -4.09 12.18
CA ARG A 182 4.26 -2.69 12.61
C ARG A 182 3.02 -1.85 12.32
N ALA A 183 2.85 -0.78 13.10
CA ALA A 183 1.78 0.18 12.91
C ALA A 183 2.13 1.09 11.73
N CYS A 184 1.16 1.39 10.88
CA CYS A 184 1.38 2.38 9.82
C CYS A 184 1.57 3.78 10.41
N PRO A 185 2.35 4.65 9.75
CA PRO A 185 2.51 6.03 10.16
C PRO A 185 1.15 6.72 10.31
N PRO A 186 0.95 7.56 11.35
CA PRO A 186 -0.20 8.45 11.40
C PRO A 186 -0.23 9.39 10.18
N GLU A 187 -1.43 9.79 9.76
CA GLU A 187 -1.60 10.86 8.76
C GLU A 187 -0.87 12.13 9.20
N ASP A 188 -0.39 12.90 8.21
CA ASP A 188 0.19 14.23 8.40
C ASP A 188 1.39 14.26 9.38
N CYS A 189 2.13 13.15 9.50
CA CYS A 189 3.30 13.10 10.39
C CYS A 189 4.59 13.62 9.74
N GLY A 190 4.53 14.16 8.52
CA GLY A 190 5.68 14.77 7.83
C GLY A 190 6.53 13.77 7.05
N GLY A 191 5.88 12.81 6.39
CA GLY A 191 6.54 11.79 5.58
C GLY A 191 7.47 10.86 6.39
N PRO A 192 8.29 10.04 5.70
CA PRO A 192 9.22 9.14 6.35
C PRO A 192 10.16 9.81 7.37
N PRO A 193 10.74 11.00 7.12
CA PRO A 193 11.57 11.69 8.11
C PRO A 193 10.80 12.11 9.36
N GLY A 194 9.60 12.67 9.21
CA GLY A 194 8.78 13.07 10.36
C GLY A 194 8.28 11.89 11.17
N TYR A 195 7.98 10.76 10.53
CA TYR A 195 7.71 9.51 11.22
C TYR A 195 8.91 8.97 12.00
N ALA A 196 10.12 9.05 11.45
CA ALA A 196 11.33 8.66 12.17
C ALA A 196 11.51 9.50 13.45
N SER A 197 11.39 10.83 13.34
CA SER A 197 11.44 11.73 14.52
C SER A 197 10.36 11.40 15.56
N LEU A 198 9.14 11.12 15.10
CA LEU A 198 8.05 10.67 15.97
C LEU A 198 8.44 9.39 16.72
N VAL A 199 8.90 8.36 16.02
CA VAL A 199 9.26 7.07 16.62
C VAL A 199 10.41 7.24 17.62
N ASP A 200 11.46 7.97 17.24
CA ASP A 200 12.61 8.24 18.11
C ASP A 200 12.18 8.91 19.41
N ALA A 201 11.36 9.96 19.33
CA ALA A 201 10.84 10.65 20.51
C ALA A 201 9.92 9.75 21.36
N LEU A 202 9.12 8.88 20.74
CA LEU A 202 8.21 7.99 21.48
C LEU A 202 8.92 6.84 22.19
N LEU A 203 10.10 6.43 21.71
CA LEU A 203 10.91 5.34 22.28
C LEU A 203 11.81 5.81 23.44
N ASP A 204 12.12 7.10 23.53
CA ASP A 204 12.91 7.70 24.60
C ASP A 204 12.03 8.59 25.50
N PRO A 205 11.64 8.13 26.72
CA PRO A 205 10.86 8.93 27.66
C PRO A 205 11.53 10.24 28.10
N ASP A 206 12.86 10.34 27.98
CA ASP A 206 13.65 11.52 28.34
C ASP A 206 13.85 12.46 27.14
N HIS A 207 13.37 12.09 25.94
CA HIS A 207 13.45 12.95 24.77
C HIS A 207 12.69 14.27 25.02
N PRO A 208 13.26 15.44 24.69
CA PRO A 208 12.63 16.73 24.97
C PRO A 208 11.23 16.86 24.36
N GLU A 209 10.99 16.23 23.20
CA GLU A 209 9.69 16.24 22.50
C GLU A 209 8.80 15.03 22.81
N HIS A 210 9.21 14.12 23.71
CA HIS A 210 8.46 12.88 24.02
C HIS A 210 7.00 13.16 24.34
N ARG A 211 6.77 14.11 25.26
CA ARG A 211 5.43 14.47 25.74
C ARG A 211 4.55 15.00 24.61
N ASP A 212 5.08 15.89 23.78
CA ASP A 212 4.33 16.54 22.71
C ASP A 212 3.95 15.54 21.63
N TYR A 213 4.90 14.70 21.21
CA TYR A 213 4.63 13.62 20.27
C TYR A 213 3.67 12.56 20.82
N ARG A 214 3.74 12.21 22.12
CA ARG A 214 2.81 11.26 22.74
C ARG A 214 1.38 11.80 22.78
N VAL A 215 1.21 13.08 23.07
CA VAL A 215 -0.09 13.76 23.02
C VAL A 215 -0.62 13.81 21.58
N TRP A 216 0.25 14.12 20.63
CA TRP A 216 -0.09 14.22 19.22
C TRP A 216 -0.51 12.89 18.60
N ALA A 217 0.34 11.85 18.69
CA ALA A 217 0.07 10.52 18.14
C ALA A 217 -1.05 9.79 18.89
N GLY A 218 -1.34 10.24 20.11
CA GLY A 218 -2.36 9.68 20.98
C GLY A 218 -1.85 8.50 21.82
N PRO A 219 -2.57 8.17 22.91
CA PRO A 219 -2.09 7.24 23.93
C PRO A 219 -2.01 5.79 23.46
N ARG A 220 -2.65 5.46 22.33
CA ARG A 220 -2.73 4.08 21.80
C ARG A 220 -1.77 3.80 20.65
N PHE A 221 -1.07 4.82 20.15
CA PHE A 221 -0.13 4.60 19.06
C PHE A 221 1.13 3.88 19.58
N GLN A 222 1.43 2.74 18.96
CA GLN A 222 2.58 1.90 19.28
C GLN A 222 3.23 1.51 17.95
N PRO A 223 4.46 1.98 17.64
CA PRO A 223 5.11 1.76 16.34
C PRO A 223 5.23 0.28 15.95
N ASP A 224 5.45 -0.61 16.92
CA ASP A 224 5.64 -2.04 16.66
C ASP A 224 4.33 -2.83 16.55
N ALA A 225 3.17 -2.23 16.83
CA ALA A 225 1.91 -2.96 16.92
C ALA A 225 1.30 -3.26 15.54
N PHE A 226 0.86 -4.51 15.33
CA PHE A 226 0.06 -4.89 14.17
C PHE A 226 -1.11 -5.77 14.60
N ASP A 227 -2.32 -5.42 14.13
CA ASP A 227 -3.55 -6.16 14.38
C ASP A 227 -4.21 -6.50 13.03
N ILE A 228 -4.01 -7.74 12.60
CA ILE A 228 -4.53 -8.27 11.34
C ILE A 228 -6.07 -8.28 11.31
N GLU A 229 -6.71 -8.54 12.44
CA GLU A 229 -8.17 -8.56 12.54
C GLU A 229 -8.75 -7.16 12.39
N ARG A 230 -8.08 -6.14 12.94
CA ARG A 230 -8.46 -4.74 12.73
C ARG A 230 -8.33 -4.33 11.26
N VAL A 231 -7.29 -4.77 10.57
CA VAL A 231 -7.14 -4.54 9.13
C VAL A 231 -8.26 -5.23 8.36
N ASN A 232 -8.51 -6.51 8.63
CA ASN A 232 -9.55 -7.28 7.94
C ASN A 232 -10.96 -6.73 8.19
N ARG A 233 -11.26 -6.22 9.39
CA ARG A 233 -12.52 -5.50 9.66
C ARG A 233 -12.71 -4.28 8.75
N ARG A 234 -11.65 -3.52 8.48
CA ARG A 234 -11.70 -2.39 7.53
C ARG A 234 -11.87 -2.88 6.09
N LEU A 235 -11.20 -3.98 5.73
CA LEU A 235 -11.25 -4.54 4.38
C LEU A 235 -12.60 -5.18 4.03
N ALA A 236 -13.36 -5.66 5.01
CA ALA A 236 -14.66 -6.31 4.81
C ALA A 236 -15.67 -5.46 4.02
N ARG A 237 -15.55 -4.12 4.04
CA ARG A 237 -16.40 -3.21 3.24
C ARG A 237 -16.19 -3.33 1.73
N PHE A 238 -15.07 -3.91 1.31
CA PHE A 238 -14.75 -4.16 -0.09
C PHE A 238 -15.04 -5.60 -0.52
N ALA A 239 -15.62 -6.43 0.37
CA ALA A 239 -16.07 -7.75 -0.03
C ALA A 239 -17.21 -7.64 -1.06
N PRO A 240 -17.25 -8.51 -2.08
CA PRO A 240 -18.41 -8.64 -2.93
C PRO A 240 -19.66 -8.86 -2.08
N ARG A 241 -20.74 -8.13 -2.34
CA ARG A 241 -22.02 -8.43 -1.70
C ARG A 241 -22.44 -9.83 -2.14
N ARG A 242 -22.56 -10.77 -1.20
CA ARG A 242 -23.09 -12.12 -1.48
C ARG A 242 -24.41 -11.95 -2.24
N ARG A 243 -24.48 -12.46 -3.47
CA ARG A 243 -25.76 -12.65 -4.15
C ARG A 243 -26.58 -13.60 -3.26
N ARG A 244 -27.71 -13.13 -2.74
CA ARG A 244 -28.68 -14.03 -2.08
C ARG A 244 -29.07 -15.08 -3.11
N SER A 245 -28.86 -16.36 -2.80
CA SER A 245 -29.42 -17.44 -3.60
C SER A 245 -30.94 -17.23 -3.70
N PRO A 246 -31.55 -17.38 -4.89
CA PRO A 246 -33.00 -17.38 -4.99
C PRO A 246 -33.56 -18.44 -4.04
N PRO A 247 -34.69 -18.19 -3.34
CA PRO A 247 -35.31 -19.22 -2.51
C PRO A 247 -35.58 -20.45 -3.36
N SER A 248 -35.15 -21.62 -2.89
CA SER A 248 -35.35 -22.89 -3.58
C SER A 248 -36.84 -23.08 -3.85
N VAL A 249 -37.23 -23.11 -5.12
CA VAL A 249 -38.60 -23.47 -5.52
C VAL A 249 -38.82 -24.91 -5.08
N ARG A 250 -39.58 -25.11 -3.99
CA ARG A 250 -40.08 -26.43 -3.61
C ARG A 250 -40.97 -26.91 -4.75
N LYS A 251 -40.52 -27.92 -5.50
CA LYS A 251 -41.40 -28.68 -6.41
C LYS A 251 -42.52 -29.26 -5.55
N ARG A 252 -43.76 -28.81 -5.77
CA ARG A 252 -44.94 -29.52 -5.28
C ARG A 252 -44.99 -30.84 -6.04
N SER A 253 -44.70 -31.93 -5.34
CA SER A 253 -45.15 -33.26 -5.74
C SER A 253 -46.68 -33.24 -5.76
N GLY A 254 -47.24 -33.74 -6.87
CA GLY A 254 -48.68 -33.77 -7.14
C GLY A 254 -49.46 -34.72 -6.25
#